data_AF-A0A2M8E4A4-F1
#
_entry.id   AF-A0A2M8E4A4-F1
#
_cell.length_a   1.000
_cell.length_b   1.000
_cell.length_c   1.000
_cell.angle_alpha   90.00
_cell.angle_beta   90.00
_cell.angle_gamma   90.00
#
_symmetry.space_group_name_H-M   'P 1'
#
loop_
_entity.id
_entity.type
_entity.pdbx_description
1 polymer ?
#
loop_
_entity_poly.entity_id
_entity_poly.type
_entity_poly.pdbx_seq_one_letter_code
_entity_poly.pdbx_strand_id
1 'polypeptide(L)'
;IDAVLEDIGVDAVKIGMLHSPEIVRTVAQVIARHQMQRVVFDPVMVATSGAKLITDEAIAVLVAELFPRALVITPNLDEAALLVGQPLHTPQDMAQAAQTLLGLGARAVLLKGGHLDGDTVIDVLQVAGAEPLWMQAPRIATANTHGTGCTLSSAIAAYLALGLTLPQAVQQARDYVRGALLAGANVKTGQGSGPLNHGFAPQAMRCLPRV
;
A
#
# COMPACT_ATOMS: atom_id res chain seq x y z
N ILE A 1 -11.11 -14.45 10.57
CA ILE A 1 -10.89 -14.33 9.11
C ILE A 1 -11.70 -15.40 8.38
N ASP A 2 -11.58 -16.67 8.78
CA ASP A 2 -12.32 -17.79 8.17
C ASP A 2 -13.83 -17.58 8.06
N ALA A 3 -14.49 -17.12 9.13
CA ALA A 3 -15.92 -16.84 9.10
C ALA A 3 -16.36 -15.92 7.95
N VAL A 4 -15.51 -14.96 7.52
CA VAL A 4 -15.82 -14.08 6.37
C VAL A 4 -15.54 -14.80 5.05
N LEU A 5 -14.43 -15.53 4.97
CA LEU A 5 -14.01 -16.20 3.72
C LEU A 5 -14.92 -17.36 3.33
N GLU A 6 -15.39 -18.11 4.33
CA GLU A 6 -16.18 -19.33 4.12
C GLU A 6 -17.66 -19.03 3.89
N ASP A 7 -18.17 -17.90 4.39
CA ASP A 7 -19.57 -17.49 4.23
C ASP A 7 -19.76 -16.46 3.10
N ILE A 8 -19.03 -15.34 3.16
CA ILE A 8 -19.19 -14.20 2.24
C ILE A 8 -18.29 -14.34 1.01
N GLY A 9 -17.07 -14.83 1.22
CA GLY A 9 -16.00 -14.83 0.21
C GLY A 9 -15.35 -13.45 0.04
N VAL A 10 -14.21 -13.42 -0.64
CA VAL A 10 -13.47 -12.18 -0.96
C VAL A 10 -12.79 -12.28 -2.33
N ASP A 11 -12.88 -11.21 -3.12
CA ASP A 11 -12.18 -11.11 -4.40
C ASP A 11 -10.75 -10.56 -4.24
N ALA A 12 -10.51 -9.73 -3.23
CA ALA A 12 -9.21 -9.17 -2.89
C ALA A 12 -9.13 -8.83 -1.40
N VAL A 13 -7.90 -8.78 -0.87
CA VAL A 13 -7.65 -8.50 0.55
C VAL A 13 -6.63 -7.37 0.67
N LYS A 14 -6.89 -6.43 1.58
CA LYS A 14 -5.90 -5.45 2.04
C LYS A 14 -5.44 -5.81 3.45
N ILE A 15 -4.12 -5.85 3.64
CA ILE A 15 -3.49 -6.02 4.95
C ILE A 15 -2.89 -4.67 5.36
N GLY A 16 -3.22 -4.20 6.56
CA GLY A 16 -2.65 -2.99 7.15
C GLY A 16 -1.62 -3.30 8.23
N MET A 17 -1.57 -2.44 9.25
CA MET A 17 -0.71 -2.65 10.42
C MET A 17 -0.99 -4.00 11.10
N LEU A 18 0.09 -4.75 11.34
CA LEU A 18 0.11 -5.95 12.17
C LEU A 18 1.16 -5.74 13.25
N HIS A 19 0.76 -5.80 14.52
CA HIS A 19 1.60 -5.37 15.63
C HIS A 19 2.37 -6.53 16.32
N SER A 20 2.11 -7.79 15.95
CA SER A 20 2.79 -8.94 16.57
C SER A 20 3.11 -10.07 15.58
N PRO A 21 4.22 -10.81 15.79
CA PRO A 21 4.57 -11.97 14.99
C PRO A 21 3.47 -13.04 14.90
N GLU A 22 2.72 -13.26 15.97
CA GLU A 22 1.64 -14.26 16.03
C GLU A 22 0.51 -13.91 15.06
N ILE A 23 0.12 -12.63 15.00
CA ILE A 23 -0.89 -12.13 14.08
C ILE A 23 -0.38 -12.28 12.64
N VAL A 24 0.87 -11.90 12.38
CA VAL A 24 1.51 -12.04 11.05
C VAL A 24 1.44 -13.49 10.57
N ARG A 25 1.87 -14.46 11.40
CA ARG A 25 1.84 -15.89 11.07
C ARG A 25 0.43 -16.39 10.83
N THR A 26 -0.53 -15.96 11.66
CA THR A 26 -1.94 -16.33 11.50
C THR A 26 -2.50 -15.84 10.16
N VAL A 27 -2.24 -14.58 9.81
CA VAL A 27 -2.66 -14.00 8.53
C VAL A 27 -2.00 -14.73 7.36
N ALA A 28 -0.70 -15.00 7.43
CA ALA A 28 0.04 -15.74 6.39
C ALA A 28 -0.49 -17.16 6.18
N GLN A 29 -0.84 -17.87 7.26
CA GLN A 29 -1.45 -19.20 7.21
C GLN A 29 -2.82 -19.16 6.53
N VAL A 30 -3.66 -18.18 6.87
CA VAL A 30 -4.99 -18.02 6.27
C VAL A 30 -4.87 -17.71 4.77
N ILE A 31 -3.96 -16.83 4.36
CA ILE A 31 -3.70 -16.53 2.94
C ILE A 31 -3.32 -17.79 2.17
N ALA A 32 -2.43 -18.61 2.74
CA ALA A 32 -1.98 -19.85 2.12
C ALA A 32 -3.10 -20.89 2.03
N ARG A 33 -3.83 -21.11 3.13
CA ARG A 33 -4.94 -22.10 3.20
C ARG A 33 -6.05 -21.79 2.20
N HIS A 34 -6.43 -20.52 2.07
CA HIS A 34 -7.48 -20.08 1.15
C HIS A 34 -6.94 -19.66 -0.23
N GLN A 35 -5.66 -19.90 -0.50
CA GLN A 35 -4.99 -19.67 -1.78
C GLN A 35 -5.24 -18.26 -2.36
N MET A 36 -5.26 -17.24 -1.51
CA MET A 36 -5.62 -15.88 -1.94
C MET A 36 -4.58 -15.32 -2.90
N GLN A 37 -5.04 -14.85 -4.06
CA GLN A 37 -4.15 -14.34 -5.11
C GLN A 37 -4.02 -12.81 -5.08
N ARG A 38 -5.09 -12.09 -4.73
CA ARG A 38 -5.16 -10.61 -4.79
C ARG A 38 -4.97 -9.98 -3.42
N VAL A 39 -3.78 -10.17 -2.84
CA VAL A 39 -3.41 -9.63 -1.52
C VAL A 39 -2.57 -8.37 -1.70
N VAL A 40 -3.09 -7.23 -1.24
CA VAL A 40 -2.36 -5.96 -1.15
C VAL A 40 -1.85 -5.80 0.27
N PHE A 41 -0.55 -5.65 0.44
CA PHE A 41 0.05 -5.48 1.75
C PHE A 41 0.62 -4.07 1.92
N ASP A 42 0.15 -3.37 2.94
CA ASP A 42 0.66 -2.07 3.38
C ASP A 42 1.51 -2.30 4.65
N PRO A 43 2.85 -2.40 4.53
CA PRO A 43 3.72 -2.74 5.65
C PRO A 43 3.90 -1.54 6.57
N VAL A 44 2.83 -1.19 7.31
CA VAL A 44 2.81 -0.05 8.23
C VAL A 44 3.73 -0.33 9.42
N MET A 45 4.97 0.13 9.32
CA MET A 45 6.03 -0.08 10.33
C MET A 45 6.44 1.21 11.04
N VAL A 46 6.12 2.36 10.45
CA VAL A 46 6.50 3.68 10.93
C VAL A 46 5.24 4.55 11.04
N ALA A 47 5.10 5.25 12.16
CA ALA A 47 4.01 6.20 12.35
C ALA A 47 4.17 7.39 11.41
N THR A 48 3.07 8.11 11.16
CA THR A 48 3.13 9.42 10.49
C THR A 48 4.03 10.41 11.24
N SER A 49 4.27 10.19 12.54
CA SER A 49 5.22 10.96 13.36
C SER A 49 6.69 10.50 13.27
N GLY A 50 7.00 9.47 12.48
CA GLY A 50 8.34 8.89 12.35
C GLY A 50 8.71 7.85 13.41
N ALA A 51 7.84 7.60 14.39
CA ALA A 51 8.08 6.59 15.42
C ALA A 51 8.00 5.17 14.83
N LYS A 52 9.01 4.33 15.10
CA LYS A 52 8.96 2.91 14.77
C LYS A 52 7.86 2.24 15.59
N LEU A 53 6.92 1.57 14.91
CA LEU A 53 5.72 0.99 15.52
C LEU A 53 5.84 -0.49 15.84
N ILE A 54 6.82 -1.18 15.26
CA ILE A 54 7.02 -2.62 15.42
C ILE A 54 8.48 -2.95 15.73
N THR A 55 8.70 -4.08 16.41
CA THR A 55 10.04 -4.56 16.74
C THR A 55 10.77 -5.09 15.50
N ASP A 56 12.10 -5.15 15.54
CA ASP A 56 12.89 -5.77 14.46
C ASP A 56 12.53 -7.24 14.22
N GLU A 57 12.20 -7.97 15.28
CA GLU A 57 11.68 -9.33 15.18
C GLU A 57 10.38 -9.39 14.38
N ALA A 58 9.44 -8.47 14.64
CA ALA A 58 8.19 -8.41 13.90
C ALA A 58 8.40 -8.06 12.42
N ILE A 59 9.37 -7.18 12.10
CA ILE A 59 9.75 -6.87 10.71
C ILE A 59 10.26 -8.14 10.01
N ALA A 60 11.17 -8.89 10.65
CA ALA A 60 11.72 -10.10 10.05
C ALA A 60 10.64 -11.14 9.74
N VAL A 61 9.71 -11.37 10.68
CA VAL A 61 8.59 -12.31 10.48
C VAL A 61 7.64 -11.81 9.39
N LEU A 62 7.36 -10.51 9.35
CA LEU A 62 6.53 -9.88 8.32
C LEU A 62 7.11 -10.06 6.92
N VAL A 63 8.42 -9.82 6.75
CA VAL A 63 9.10 -10.02 5.46
C VAL A 63 9.03 -11.49 5.06
N ALA A 64 9.48 -12.38 5.94
CA ALA A 64 9.53 -13.82 5.64
C ALA A 64 8.15 -14.43 5.32
N GLU A 65 7.10 -13.99 6.03
CA GLU A 65 5.78 -14.60 5.90
C GLU A 65 4.87 -13.90 4.89
N LEU A 66 4.89 -12.57 4.80
CA LEU A 66 3.89 -11.83 4.01
C LEU A 66 4.39 -11.38 2.63
N PHE A 67 5.68 -11.06 2.46
CA PHE A 67 6.19 -10.65 1.14
C PHE A 67 5.94 -11.70 0.04
N PRO A 68 6.27 -12.99 0.24
CA PRO A 68 6.02 -14.01 -0.79
C PRO A 68 4.54 -14.27 -1.05
N ARG A 69 3.65 -13.85 -0.13
CA ARG A 69 2.21 -14.09 -0.20
C ARG A 69 1.43 -12.87 -0.70
N ALA A 70 1.99 -11.67 -0.65
CA ALA A 70 1.38 -10.46 -1.18
C ALA A 70 1.53 -10.38 -2.70
N LEU A 71 0.47 -10.00 -3.41
CA LEU A 71 0.54 -9.66 -4.84
C LEU A 71 1.39 -8.41 -5.03
N VAL A 72 1.22 -7.44 -4.13
CA VAL A 72 1.98 -6.20 -4.10
C VAL A 72 2.17 -5.75 -2.66
N ILE A 73 3.38 -5.31 -2.32
CA ILE A 73 3.64 -4.53 -1.10
C ILE A 73 3.65 -3.04 -1.45
N THR A 74 3.23 -2.18 -0.51
CA THR A 74 3.06 -0.75 -0.77
C THR A 74 3.85 0.14 0.20
N PRO A 75 5.16 -0.08 0.44
CA PRO A 75 5.92 0.71 1.41
C PRO A 75 6.06 2.19 0.99
N ASN A 76 6.08 3.09 1.96
CA ASN A 76 6.57 4.46 1.77
C ASN A 76 8.13 4.50 1.81
N LEU A 77 8.73 5.68 1.62
CA LEU A 77 10.19 5.82 1.64
C LEU A 77 10.82 5.41 2.96
N ASP A 78 10.23 5.77 4.10
CA ASP A 78 10.79 5.49 5.43
C ASP A 78 10.74 3.98 5.74
N GLU A 79 9.61 3.35 5.42
CA GLU A 79 9.39 1.91 5.50
C GLU A 79 10.37 1.15 4.59
N ALA A 80 10.56 1.62 3.36
CA ALA A 80 11.49 1.01 2.44
C ALA A 80 12.94 1.20 2.88
N ALA A 81 13.32 2.39 3.32
CA ALA A 81 14.65 2.68 3.85
C ALA A 81 15.00 1.76 5.03
N LEU A 82 14.03 1.54 5.93
CA LEU A 82 14.16 0.59 7.03
C LEU A 82 14.36 -0.86 6.53
N LEU A 83 13.60 -1.29 5.53
CA LEU A 83 13.69 -2.64 4.98
C LEU A 83 14.98 -2.90 4.18
N VAL A 84 15.49 -1.89 3.48
CA VAL A 84 16.73 -2.02 2.68
C VAL A 84 17.99 -1.64 3.46
N GLY A 85 17.85 -1.08 4.66
CA GLY A 85 18.95 -0.72 5.55
C GLY A 85 19.74 0.51 5.13
N GLN A 86 19.18 1.38 4.28
CA GLN A 86 19.83 2.61 3.81
C GLN A 86 18.80 3.71 3.52
N PRO A 87 19.14 5.00 3.69
CA PRO A 87 18.23 6.10 3.36
C PRO A 87 18.00 6.22 1.85
N LEU A 88 16.83 6.75 1.47
CA LEU A 88 16.41 6.92 0.08
C LEU A 88 16.11 8.41 -0.17
N HIS A 89 16.85 9.04 -1.08
CA HIS A 89 16.76 10.48 -1.36
C HIS A 89 16.44 10.81 -2.81
N THR A 90 16.55 9.83 -3.71
CA THR A 90 16.42 10.04 -5.15
C THR A 90 15.55 8.96 -5.80
N PRO A 91 15.00 9.24 -7.01
CA PRO A 91 14.36 8.21 -7.83
C PRO A 91 15.29 7.02 -8.13
N GLN A 92 16.60 7.24 -8.24
CA GLN A 92 17.55 6.14 -8.45
C GLN A 92 17.58 5.21 -7.21
N ASP A 93 17.59 5.77 -6.01
CA ASP A 93 17.54 5.00 -4.76
C ASP A 93 16.23 4.20 -4.68
N MET A 94 15.12 4.81 -5.11
CA MET A 94 13.82 4.15 -5.17
C MET A 94 13.83 2.93 -6.10
N ALA A 95 14.45 3.04 -7.27
CA ALA A 95 14.58 1.93 -8.21
C ALA A 95 15.38 0.77 -7.60
N GLN A 96 16.52 1.08 -6.98
CA GLN A 96 17.36 0.10 -6.33
C GLN A 96 16.66 -0.56 -5.14
N ALA A 97 15.97 0.23 -4.31
CA ALA A 97 15.22 -0.26 -3.17
C ALA A 97 14.09 -1.21 -3.60
N ALA A 98 13.37 -0.88 -4.68
CA ALA A 98 12.34 -1.74 -5.22
C ALA A 98 12.92 -3.11 -5.66
N GLN A 99 14.09 -3.14 -6.31
CA GLN A 99 14.78 -4.38 -6.67
C GLN A 99 15.22 -5.19 -5.45
N THR A 100 15.78 -4.54 -4.43
CA THR A 100 16.13 -5.22 -3.16
C THR A 100 14.90 -5.83 -2.51
N LEU A 101 13.79 -5.11 -2.45
CA LEU A 101 12.52 -5.58 -1.89
C LEU A 101 11.93 -6.78 -2.65
N LEU A 102 12.09 -6.83 -3.97
CA LEU A 102 11.78 -8.04 -4.75
C LEU A 102 12.69 -9.21 -4.35
N GLY A 103 13.98 -8.95 -4.16
CA GLY A 103 14.95 -9.94 -3.67
C GLY A 103 14.64 -10.50 -2.28
N LEU A 104 13.92 -9.73 -1.45
CA LEU A 104 13.39 -10.17 -0.15
C LEU A 104 12.11 -11.02 -0.28
N GLY A 105 11.66 -11.32 -1.50
CA GLY A 105 10.54 -12.21 -1.77
C GLY A 105 9.23 -11.52 -2.17
N ALA A 106 9.20 -10.19 -2.28
CA ALA A 106 8.02 -9.50 -2.78
C ALA A 106 7.79 -9.84 -4.27
N ARG A 107 6.53 -10.07 -4.66
CA ARG A 107 6.16 -10.32 -6.07
C ARG A 107 6.06 -9.03 -6.89
N ALA A 108 5.60 -7.96 -6.24
CA ALA A 108 5.60 -6.61 -6.76
C ALA A 108 5.73 -5.61 -5.61
N VAL A 109 6.27 -4.43 -5.92
CA VAL A 109 6.50 -3.33 -4.98
C VAL A 109 5.95 -2.05 -5.58
N LEU A 110 5.01 -1.42 -4.90
CA LEU A 110 4.65 -0.02 -5.13
C LEU A 110 5.35 0.83 -4.08
N LEU A 111 6.50 1.39 -4.45
CA LEU A 111 7.27 2.26 -3.58
C LEU A 111 6.76 3.70 -3.72
N LYS A 112 6.21 4.23 -2.63
CA LYS A 112 5.57 5.54 -2.59
C LYS A 112 6.60 6.63 -2.25
N GLY A 113 6.84 7.58 -3.14
CA GLY A 113 7.86 8.63 -2.96
C GLY A 113 7.31 9.96 -2.45
N GLY A 114 6.12 9.98 -1.85
CA GLY A 114 5.49 11.20 -1.32
C GLY A 114 6.32 11.98 -0.28
N HIS A 115 7.31 11.34 0.36
CA HIS A 115 8.25 11.95 1.30
C HIS A 115 9.55 12.46 0.64
N LEU A 116 9.74 12.30 -0.67
CA LEU A 116 10.81 13.01 -1.39
C LEU A 116 10.53 14.50 -1.38
N ASP A 117 11.59 15.31 -1.40
CA ASP A 117 11.49 16.76 -1.54
C ASP A 117 11.02 17.19 -2.94
N GLY A 118 10.50 18.41 -3.03
CA GLY A 118 10.13 19.05 -4.29
C GLY A 118 8.64 18.96 -4.65
N ASP A 119 8.30 19.59 -5.78
CA ASP A 119 6.91 19.84 -6.20
C ASP A 119 6.26 18.67 -6.94
N THR A 120 7.00 17.59 -7.16
CA THR A 120 6.52 16.39 -7.84
C THR A 120 6.55 15.20 -6.89
N VAL A 121 5.43 14.50 -6.76
CA VAL A 121 5.38 13.19 -6.10
C VAL A 121 5.66 12.13 -7.14
N ILE A 122 6.65 11.28 -6.86
CA ILE A 122 7.09 10.19 -7.73
C ILE A 122 6.82 8.88 -7.01
N ASP A 123 6.16 7.95 -7.67
CA ASP A 123 5.98 6.58 -7.20
C ASP A 123 6.51 5.63 -8.27
N VAL A 124 6.97 4.44 -7.86
CA VAL A 124 7.37 3.38 -8.80
C VAL A 124 6.66 2.08 -8.45
N LEU A 125 6.01 1.49 -9.45
CA LEU A 125 5.55 0.12 -9.40
C LEU A 125 6.57 -0.77 -10.10
N GLN A 126 7.16 -1.70 -9.36
CA GLN A 126 8.12 -2.68 -9.87
C GLN A 126 7.53 -4.08 -9.68
N VAL A 127 7.32 -4.79 -10.78
CA VAL A 127 6.91 -6.22 -10.78
C VAL A 127 8.15 -7.06 -11.09
N ALA A 128 8.30 -8.22 -10.44
CA ALA A 128 9.41 -9.12 -10.71
C ALA A 128 9.47 -9.50 -12.21
N GLY A 129 10.62 -9.26 -12.85
CA GLY A 129 10.84 -9.56 -14.27
C GLY A 129 10.21 -8.59 -15.27
N ALA A 130 9.65 -7.46 -14.82
CA ALA A 130 9.10 -6.42 -15.69
C ALA A 130 9.88 -5.11 -15.56
N GLU A 131 9.71 -4.20 -16.52
CA GLU A 131 10.24 -2.83 -16.42
C GLU A 131 9.51 -2.02 -15.33
N PRO A 132 10.19 -1.09 -14.65
CA PRO A 132 9.56 -0.22 -13.67
C PRO A 132 8.52 0.70 -14.32
N LEU A 133 7.32 0.73 -13.75
CA LEU A 133 6.30 1.71 -14.08
C LEU A 133 6.44 2.92 -13.16
N TRP A 134 7.02 3.99 -13.70
CA TRP A 134 7.13 5.28 -13.04
C TRP A 134 5.85 6.08 -13.16
N MET A 135 5.42 6.67 -12.06
CA MET A 135 4.23 7.52 -12.03
C MET A 135 4.55 8.80 -11.28
N GLN A 136 4.22 9.94 -11.89
CA GLN A 136 4.54 11.25 -11.33
C GLN A 136 3.32 12.17 -11.38
N ALA A 137 3.19 13.04 -10.39
CA ALA A 137 2.15 14.06 -10.38
C ALA A 137 2.54 15.26 -9.51
N PRO A 138 1.98 16.46 -9.76
CA PRO A 138 2.22 17.61 -8.91
C PRO A 138 1.78 17.34 -7.47
N ARG A 139 2.59 17.81 -6.51
CA ARG A 139 2.29 17.79 -5.09
C ARG A 139 1.07 18.65 -4.82
N ILE A 140 0.15 18.14 -4.01
CA ILE A 140 -1.04 18.87 -3.60
C ILE A 140 -0.72 19.58 -2.28
N ALA A 141 -0.84 20.91 -2.25
CA ALA A 141 -0.65 21.69 -1.03
C ALA A 141 -1.84 21.47 -0.08
N THR A 142 -1.64 20.64 0.95
CA THR A 142 -2.64 20.38 1.98
C THR A 142 -1.98 19.81 3.24
N ALA A 143 -2.55 20.10 4.41
CA ALA A 143 -2.18 19.45 5.68
C ALA A 143 -2.91 18.10 5.88
N ASN A 144 -3.88 17.78 5.01
CA ASN A 144 -4.78 16.65 5.16
C ASN A 144 -4.25 15.38 4.50
N THR A 145 -3.12 14.88 5.00
CA THR A 145 -2.41 13.72 4.45
C THR A 145 -2.55 12.46 5.30
N HIS A 146 -3.24 12.55 6.45
CA HIS A 146 -3.47 11.41 7.32
C HIS A 146 -4.32 10.34 6.61
N GLY A 147 -3.83 9.09 6.64
CA GLY A 147 -4.52 7.96 6.03
C GLY A 147 -4.33 7.81 4.52
N THR A 148 -3.50 8.62 3.86
CA THR A 148 -3.20 8.51 2.42
C THR A 148 -2.70 7.12 2.04
N GLY A 149 -1.74 6.57 2.78
CA GLY A 149 -1.21 5.22 2.58
C GLY A 149 -2.29 4.13 2.69
N CYS A 150 -3.02 4.11 3.81
CA CYS A 150 -4.13 3.17 4.02
C CYS A 150 -5.21 3.29 2.93
N THR A 151 -5.47 4.50 2.46
CA THR A 151 -6.48 4.74 1.42
C THR A 151 -5.99 4.23 0.07
N LEU A 152 -4.73 4.46 -0.27
CA LEU A 152 -4.12 3.95 -1.50
C LEU A 152 -4.17 2.43 -1.54
N SER A 153 -3.66 1.75 -0.50
CA SER A 153 -3.63 0.28 -0.45
C SER A 153 -5.04 -0.32 -0.46
N SER A 154 -6.01 0.31 0.20
CA SER A 154 -7.41 -0.12 0.17
C SER A 154 -8.06 0.08 -1.20
N ALA A 155 -7.78 1.21 -1.87
CA ALA A 155 -8.28 1.48 -3.22
C ALA A 155 -7.67 0.51 -4.25
N ILE A 156 -6.39 0.15 -4.13
CA ILE A 156 -5.78 -0.89 -4.98
C ILE A 156 -6.54 -2.21 -4.80
N ALA A 157 -6.78 -2.65 -3.57
CA ALA A 157 -7.52 -3.88 -3.31
C ALA A 157 -8.94 -3.83 -3.90
N ALA A 158 -9.64 -2.70 -3.77
CA ALA A 158 -10.96 -2.52 -4.36
C ALA A 158 -10.95 -2.59 -5.90
N TYR A 159 -9.98 -1.96 -6.56
CA TYR A 159 -9.86 -2.03 -8.02
C TYR A 159 -9.42 -3.42 -8.51
N LEU A 160 -8.57 -4.13 -7.75
CA LEU A 160 -8.25 -5.53 -8.02
C LEU A 160 -9.49 -6.43 -7.87
N ALA A 161 -10.36 -6.17 -6.89
CA ALA A 161 -11.63 -6.89 -6.74
C ALA A 161 -12.54 -6.67 -7.96
N LEU A 162 -12.52 -5.47 -8.55
CA LEU A 162 -13.20 -5.15 -9.82
C LEU A 162 -12.59 -5.81 -11.07
N GLY A 163 -11.55 -6.63 -10.91
CA GLY A 163 -10.93 -7.38 -12.00
C GLY A 163 -9.87 -6.60 -12.80
N LEU A 164 -9.46 -5.42 -12.33
CA LEU A 164 -8.38 -4.67 -12.97
C LEU A 164 -7.03 -5.39 -12.80
N THR A 165 -6.15 -5.23 -13.78
CA THR A 165 -4.74 -5.62 -13.63
C THR A 165 -4.05 -4.77 -12.57
N LEU A 166 -2.94 -5.27 -12.01
CA LEU A 166 -2.20 -4.54 -10.97
C LEU A 166 -1.79 -3.10 -11.41
N PRO A 167 -1.18 -2.87 -12.59
CA PRO A 167 -0.87 -1.50 -13.03
C PRO A 167 -2.09 -0.60 -13.14
N GLN A 168 -3.21 -1.11 -13.67
CA GLN A 168 -4.47 -0.36 -13.77
C GLN A 168 -5.04 -0.04 -12.39
N ALA A 169 -5.05 -1.00 -11.47
CA ALA A 169 -5.54 -0.81 -10.10
C ALA A 169 -4.71 0.22 -9.33
N VAL A 170 -3.38 0.19 -9.50
CA VAL A 170 -2.47 1.18 -8.91
C VAL A 170 -2.73 2.58 -9.47
N GLN A 171 -2.83 2.72 -10.79
CA GLN A 171 -3.12 4.02 -11.41
C GLN A 171 -4.45 4.60 -10.92
N GLN A 172 -5.52 3.80 -10.94
CA GLN A 172 -6.84 4.23 -10.49
C GLN A 172 -6.89 4.57 -8.99
N ALA A 173 -6.15 3.82 -8.16
CA ALA A 173 -6.03 4.11 -6.74
C ALA A 173 -5.29 5.42 -6.47
N ARG A 174 -4.23 5.73 -7.25
CA ARG A 174 -3.52 7.01 -7.16
C ARG A 174 -4.42 8.17 -7.55
N ASP A 175 -5.17 8.04 -8.63
CA ASP A 175 -6.10 9.07 -9.09
C ASP A 175 -7.21 9.31 -8.05
N TYR A 176 -7.73 8.25 -7.43
CA TYR A 176 -8.68 8.34 -6.32
C TYR A 176 -8.11 9.09 -5.11
N VAL A 177 -6.91 8.73 -4.64
CA VAL A 177 -6.26 9.41 -3.50
C VAL A 177 -6.01 10.89 -3.80
N ARG A 178 -5.58 11.21 -5.02
CA ARG A 178 -5.39 12.61 -5.45
C ARG A 178 -6.70 13.39 -5.45
N GLY A 179 -7.78 12.82 -5.97
CA GLY A 179 -9.11 13.43 -5.93
C GLY A 179 -9.59 13.69 -4.50
N ALA A 180 -9.42 12.71 -3.62
CA ALA A 180 -9.77 12.83 -2.21
C ALA A 180 -8.94 13.89 -1.47
N LEU A 181 -7.65 14.02 -1.80
CA LEU A 181 -6.77 15.07 -1.26
C LEU A 181 -7.22 16.46 -1.73
N LEU A 182 -7.50 16.63 -3.02
CA LEU A 182 -7.98 17.90 -3.57
C LEU A 182 -9.33 18.31 -2.97
N ALA A 183 -10.29 17.38 -2.91
CA ALA A 183 -11.62 17.63 -2.37
C ALA A 183 -11.61 17.91 -0.86
N GLY A 184 -10.65 17.34 -0.12
CA GLY A 184 -10.46 17.57 1.30
C GLY A 184 -9.52 18.73 1.64
N ALA A 185 -8.85 19.35 0.66
CA ALA A 185 -7.67 20.21 0.91
C ALA A 185 -7.93 21.37 1.88
N ASN A 186 -9.12 21.97 1.80
CA ASN A 186 -9.48 23.16 2.57
C ASN A 186 -10.31 22.84 3.83
N VAL A 187 -10.55 21.56 4.14
CA VAL A 187 -11.34 21.15 5.31
C VAL A 187 -10.44 21.07 6.54
N LYS A 188 -10.76 21.81 7.60
CA LYS A 188 -10.03 21.70 8.86
C LYS A 188 -10.67 20.66 9.78
N THR A 189 -9.96 19.58 10.07
CA THR A 189 -10.38 18.54 11.03
C THR A 189 -9.33 18.38 12.12
N GLY A 190 -9.66 18.75 13.35
CA GLY A 190 -8.71 18.69 14.46
C GLY A 190 -7.59 19.74 14.35
N GLN A 191 -6.51 19.52 15.12
CA GLN A 191 -5.33 20.41 15.19
C GLN A 191 -4.06 19.81 14.56
N GLY A 192 -4.10 18.53 14.14
CA GLY A 192 -2.98 17.83 13.53
C GLY A 192 -3.14 17.67 12.01
N SER A 193 -2.50 16.64 11.43
CA SER A 193 -2.74 16.27 10.04
C SER A 193 -4.16 15.71 9.89
N GLY A 194 -4.99 16.39 9.11
CA GLY A 194 -6.37 15.98 8.85
C GLY A 194 -6.46 14.79 7.88
N PRO A 195 -7.63 14.14 7.79
CA PRO A 195 -7.87 13.12 6.80
C PRO A 195 -8.17 13.72 5.41
N LEU A 196 -7.86 12.96 4.37
CA LEU A 196 -8.41 13.18 3.02
C LEU A 196 -9.93 12.95 2.98
N ASN A 197 -10.60 13.46 1.95
CA ASN A 197 -12.05 13.27 1.78
C ASN A 197 -12.36 11.97 1.03
N HIS A 198 -12.55 10.85 1.74
CA HIS A 198 -12.91 9.55 1.12
C HIS A 198 -14.25 9.60 0.37
N GLY A 199 -15.18 10.44 0.82
CA GLY A 199 -16.53 10.54 0.26
C GLY A 199 -16.64 11.46 -0.96
N PHE A 200 -15.54 11.90 -1.56
CA PHE A 200 -15.57 12.93 -2.61
C PHE A 200 -16.23 12.48 -3.92
N ALA A 201 -16.20 11.18 -4.23
CA ALA A 201 -16.72 10.61 -5.46
C ALA A 201 -17.36 9.23 -5.20
N PRO A 202 -18.51 9.18 -4.49
CA PRO A 202 -19.17 7.93 -4.19
C PRO A 202 -19.62 7.24 -5.48
N GLN A 203 -19.47 5.91 -5.53
CA GLN A 203 -19.92 5.10 -6.65
C GLN A 203 -21.02 4.14 -6.20
N ALA A 204 -21.98 3.89 -7.09
CA ALA A 204 -22.98 2.84 -6.87
C ALA A 204 -22.31 1.46 -6.80
N MET A 205 -22.93 0.55 -6.04
CA MET A 205 -22.50 -0.84 -5.96
C MET A 205 -22.48 -1.48 -7.35
N ARG A 206 -21.42 -2.21 -7.66
CA ARG A 206 -21.26 -2.95 -8.92
C ARG A 206 -21.41 -4.44 -8.66
N CYS A 207 -22.28 -5.10 -9.42
CA CYS A 207 -22.37 -6.55 -9.44
C CYS A 207 -21.48 -7.09 -10.57
N LEU A 208 -20.44 -7.83 -10.21
CA LEU A 208 -19.62 -8.55 -11.19
C LEU A 208 -20.30 -9.88 -11.53
N PRO A 209 -20.18 -10.35 -12.78
CA PRO A 209 -20.58 -11.72 -13.13
C PRO A 209 -19.80 -12.71 -12.25
N ARG A 210 -20.49 -13.69 -11.67
CA ARG A 210 -19.79 -14.81 -11.00
C ARG A 210 -19.07 -15.61 -12.09
N VAL A 211 -17.76 -15.77 -11.94
CA VAL A 211 -16.91 -16.64 -12.78
C VAL A 211 -17.06 -18.07 -12.32
#